data_AF-A0A7K4FQG8-F1
#
_entry.id   AF-A0A7K4FQG8-F1
#
_cell.length_a   1.000
_cell.length_b   1.000
_cell.length_c   1.000
_cell.angle_alpha   90.00
_cell.angle_beta   90.00
_cell.angle_gamma   90.00
#
_symmetry.space_group_name_H-M   'P 1'
#
loop_
_entity.id
_entity.type
_entity.pdbx_description
1 polymer ?
#
loop_
_entity_poly.entity_id
_entity_poly.type
_entity_poly.pdbx_seq_one_letter_code
_entity_poly.pdbx_strand_id
1 'polypeptide(L)'
;MKYFDTSVLILPLLNDHRRKKAIEELESGGITSELGLIELVSYLSRNLNNDIIPYAMRLLKDYNINVKTIKDTRQSFIGELSNVVYVALRVAKDVRLKTLDLLHISYVILFQVDELVTADREFEKASDFLSRKGVTLKVII
;
A
#
# COMPACT_ATOMS: atom_id res chain seq x y z
N MET A 1 -3.57 -9.63 9.46
CA MET A 1 -2.49 -8.71 9.06
C MET A 1 -3.07 -7.62 8.18
N LYS A 2 -2.85 -6.35 8.52
CA LYS A 2 -3.28 -5.18 7.72
C LYS A 2 -2.17 -4.73 6.76
N TYR A 3 -2.54 -4.41 5.53
CA TYR A 3 -1.69 -3.69 4.59
C TYR A 3 -2.14 -2.23 4.53
N PHE A 4 -1.20 -1.30 4.72
CA PHE A 4 -1.45 0.12 4.60
C PHE A 4 -0.95 0.64 3.25
N ASP A 5 -1.88 1.19 2.49
CA ASP A 5 -1.58 2.05 1.36
C ASP A 5 -0.91 3.35 1.82
N THR A 6 -0.09 3.95 0.96
CA THR A 6 0.69 5.15 1.27
C THR A 6 -0.21 6.33 1.60
N SER A 7 -1.39 6.40 0.98
CA SER A 7 -2.39 7.42 1.29
C SER A 7 -2.74 7.47 2.79
N VAL A 8 -2.75 6.32 3.50
CA VAL A 8 -2.98 6.25 4.95
C VAL A 8 -1.72 6.63 5.73
N LEU A 9 -0.54 6.17 5.29
CA LEU A 9 0.73 6.48 5.93
C LEU A 9 1.04 7.99 5.96
N ILE A 10 0.54 8.73 4.97
CA ILE A 10 0.75 10.17 4.85
C ILE A 10 -0.23 10.97 5.72
N LEU A 11 -1.44 10.46 5.98
CA LEU A 11 -2.49 11.19 6.70
C LEU A 11 -2.08 11.74 8.09
N PRO A 12 -1.28 11.05 8.93
CA PRO A 12 -0.80 11.60 10.19
C PRO A 12 -0.05 12.94 10.08
N LEU A 13 0.50 13.22 8.90
CA LEU A 13 1.30 14.40 8.58
C LEU A 13 0.45 15.57 8.06
N LEU A 14 -0.78 15.30 7.65
CA LEU A 14 -1.66 16.25 6.99
C LEU A 14 -2.63 16.90 7.98
N ASN A 15 -3.05 18.13 7.69
CA ASN A 15 -4.22 18.73 8.33
C ASN A 15 -5.51 18.29 7.60
N ASP A 16 -5.79 16.98 7.63
CA ASP A 16 -6.92 16.34 6.94
C ASP A 16 -7.94 15.83 7.97
N HIS A 17 -9.24 15.92 7.67
CA HIS A 17 -10.29 15.47 8.59
C HIS A 17 -10.24 13.96 8.87
N ARG A 18 -9.62 13.17 7.98
CA ARG A 18 -9.39 11.72 8.12
C ARG A 18 -8.22 11.37 9.04
N ARG A 19 -7.39 12.36 9.41
CA ARG A 19 -6.16 12.14 10.18
C ARG A 19 -6.38 11.30 11.42
N LYS A 20 -7.41 11.62 12.22
CA LYS A 20 -7.70 10.92 13.48
C LYS A 20 -7.95 9.43 13.22
N LYS A 21 -8.81 9.10 12.26
CA LYS A 21 -9.13 7.71 11.90
C LYS A 21 -7.89 6.98 11.36
N ALA A 22 -7.07 7.64 10.55
CA ALA A 22 -5.83 7.04 10.06
C ALA A 22 -4.87 6.69 11.19
N ILE A 23 -4.70 7.58 12.18
CA ILE A 23 -3.89 7.30 13.37
C ILE A 23 -4.44 6.10 14.13
N GLU A 24 -5.74 6.06 14.40
CA GLU A 24 -6.40 4.92 15.08
C GLU A 24 -6.15 3.59 14.34
N GLU A 25 -6.20 3.58 13.00
CA GLU A 25 -5.87 2.38 12.23
C GLU A 25 -4.38 2.02 12.32
N LEU A 26 -3.48 3.00 12.21
CA LEU A 26 -2.03 2.79 12.24
C LEU A 26 -1.54 2.30 13.60
N GLU A 27 -2.17 2.71 14.70
CA GLU A 27 -1.85 2.23 16.06
C GLU A 27 -2.02 0.71 16.22
N SER A 28 -2.85 0.07 15.39
CA SER A 28 -2.97 -1.39 15.38
C SER A 28 -1.77 -2.11 14.75
N GLY A 29 -0.85 -1.37 14.14
CA GLY A 29 0.32 -1.90 13.44
C GLY A 29 -0.05 -2.64 12.15
N GLY A 30 0.96 -2.95 11.34
CA GLY A 30 0.74 -3.67 10.09
C GLY A 30 1.94 -3.65 9.18
N ILE A 31 1.69 -3.74 7.89
CA ILE A 31 2.73 -3.77 6.88
C ILE A 31 2.46 -2.75 5.76
N THR A 32 3.53 -2.37 5.08
CA THR A 32 3.46 -1.80 3.74
C THR A 32 4.52 -2.46 2.86
N SER A 33 4.51 -2.19 1.56
CA SER A 33 5.51 -2.73 0.64
C SER A 33 6.70 -1.78 0.46
N GLU A 34 7.75 -2.25 -0.20
CA GLU A 34 8.82 -1.37 -0.72
C GLU A 34 8.27 -0.28 -1.64
N LEU A 35 7.19 -0.54 -2.39
CA LEU A 35 6.50 0.49 -3.17
C LEU A 35 5.91 1.56 -2.25
N GLY A 36 5.22 1.15 -1.19
CA GLY A 36 4.68 2.10 -0.21
C GLY A 36 5.75 2.94 0.48
N LEU A 37 6.93 2.35 0.74
CA LEU A 37 8.10 3.09 1.23
C LEU A 37 8.60 4.12 0.20
N ILE A 38 8.70 3.73 -1.08
CA ILE A 38 9.11 4.64 -2.16
C ILE A 38 8.12 5.79 -2.29
N GLU A 39 6.82 5.52 -2.28
CA GLU A 39 5.79 6.55 -2.37
C GLU A 39 5.81 7.49 -1.17
N LEU A 40 5.99 6.96 0.04
CA LEU A 40 6.13 7.77 1.26
C LEU A 40 7.34 8.71 1.17
N VAL A 41 8.52 8.18 0.83
CA VAL A 41 9.75 8.98 0.68
C VAL A 41 9.59 10.01 -0.45
N SER A 42 8.97 9.63 -1.56
CA SER A 42 8.66 10.51 -2.69
C SER A 42 7.67 11.62 -2.33
N TYR A 43 6.70 11.33 -1.46
CA TYR A 43 5.80 12.34 -0.92
C TYR A 43 6.55 13.31 -0.01
N LEU A 44 7.31 12.79 0.95
CA LEU A 44 8.06 13.60 1.91
C LEU A 44 9.09 14.50 1.23
N SER A 45 9.77 14.02 0.19
CA SER A 45 10.76 14.81 -0.55
C SER A 45 10.19 16.02 -1.29
N ARG A 46 8.89 15.99 -1.63
CA ARG A 46 8.19 17.13 -2.24
C ARG A 46 7.65 18.12 -1.23
N ASN A 47 7.46 17.71 0.03
CA ASN A 47 6.68 18.47 1.01
C ASN A 47 7.48 18.85 2.27
N LEU A 48 8.66 18.27 2.50
CA LEU A 48 9.52 18.55 3.64
C LEU A 48 10.94 18.89 3.17
N ASN A 49 11.55 19.91 3.80
CA ASN A 49 12.92 20.37 3.52
C ASN A 49 13.99 19.68 4.39
N ASN A 50 13.61 18.66 5.17
CA ASN A 50 14.46 18.02 6.17
C ASN A 50 15.01 16.66 5.68
N ASP A 51 15.80 15.99 6.52
CA ASP A 51 16.26 14.60 6.30
C ASP A 51 15.07 13.62 6.16
N ILE A 52 14.67 13.39 4.90
CA ILE A 52 13.47 12.64 4.52
C ILE A 52 13.50 11.18 5.00
N ILE A 53 14.64 10.50 4.81
CA ILE A 53 14.75 9.07 5.11
C ILE A 53 14.60 8.80 6.62
N PRO A 54 15.37 9.45 7.52
CA PRO A 54 15.17 9.32 8.97
C PRO A 54 13.73 9.62 9.41
N TYR A 55 13.09 10.62 8.80
CA TYR A 55 11.71 10.96 9.10
C TYR A 55 10.74 9.84 8.71
N ALA A 56 10.87 9.29 7.50
CA ALA A 56 10.07 8.15 7.04
C ALA A 56 10.27 6.92 7.96
N MET A 57 11.51 6.61 8.33
CA MET A 57 11.82 5.49 9.22
C MET A 57 11.21 5.67 10.60
N ARG A 58 11.29 6.89 11.15
CA ARG A 58 10.67 7.22 12.43
C ARG A 58 9.15 7.05 12.37
N LEU A 59 8.50 7.57 11.33
CA LEU A 59 7.05 7.44 11.15
C LEU A 59 6.61 5.97 11.13
N LEU A 60 7.30 5.13 10.34
CA LEU A 60 7.00 3.70 10.27
C LEU A 60 7.24 2.99 11.60
N LYS A 61 8.32 3.37 12.32
CA LYS A 61 8.65 2.82 13.64
C LYS A 61 7.62 3.20 14.70
N ASP A 62 7.21 4.47 14.75
CA ASP A 62 6.27 5.02 15.73
C ASP A 62 4.90 4.31 15.65
N TYR A 63 4.51 3.82 14.46
CA TYR A 63 3.27 3.07 14.21
C TYR A 63 3.47 1.56 14.02
N ASN A 64 4.64 0.99 14.32
CA ASN A 64 4.94 -0.44 14.15
C ASN A 64 4.58 -0.98 12.75
N ILE A 65 4.92 -0.22 11.71
CA ILE A 65 4.70 -0.59 10.30
C ILE A 65 5.96 -1.26 9.76
N ASN A 66 5.83 -2.53 9.38
CA ASN A 66 6.92 -3.28 8.79
C ASN A 66 6.90 -3.16 7.26
N VAL A 67 8.01 -2.75 6.66
CA VAL A 67 8.18 -2.76 5.20
C VAL A 67 8.56 -4.16 4.75
N LYS A 68 7.76 -4.75 3.86
CA LYS A 68 8.03 -6.07 3.26
C LYS A 68 8.31 -5.96 1.76
N THR A 69 9.05 -6.93 1.24
CA THR A 69 9.38 -7.05 -0.19
C THR A 69 9.07 -8.46 -0.67
N ILE A 70 8.82 -8.62 -1.98
CA ILE A 70 8.71 -9.90 -2.67
C ILE A 70 9.89 -9.98 -3.63
N LYS A 71 10.84 -10.89 -3.35
CA LYS A 71 12.06 -11.04 -4.16
C LYS A 71 11.89 -12.01 -5.34
N ASP A 72 10.78 -12.74 -5.37
CA ASP A 72 10.57 -13.79 -6.37
C ASP A 72 10.28 -13.20 -7.75
N THR A 73 10.71 -13.93 -8.77
CA THR A 73 10.45 -13.66 -10.18
C THR A 73 9.65 -14.79 -10.80
N ARG A 74 9.06 -14.53 -11.97
CA ARG A 74 8.34 -15.52 -12.78
C ARG A 74 8.71 -15.37 -14.25
N GLN A 75 8.89 -16.51 -14.90
CA GLN A 75 9.08 -16.56 -16.34
C GLN A 75 7.78 -16.19 -17.07
N SER A 76 7.89 -15.36 -18.10
CA SER A 76 6.78 -15.01 -19.00
C SER A 76 7.25 -15.03 -20.45
N PHE A 77 6.32 -14.90 -21.40
CA PHE A 77 6.62 -14.85 -22.83
C PHE A 77 7.46 -13.62 -23.26
N ILE A 78 7.54 -12.59 -22.42
CA ILE A 78 8.31 -11.35 -22.68
C ILE A 78 9.59 -11.28 -21.84
N GLY A 79 9.97 -12.37 -21.17
CA GLY A 79 11.12 -12.46 -20.27
C GLY A 79 10.73 -12.69 -18.81
N GLU A 80 11.72 -12.52 -17.94
CA GLU A 80 11.54 -12.66 -16.49
C GLU A 80 10.90 -11.40 -15.90
N LEU A 81 9.79 -11.57 -15.18
CA LEU A 81 9.08 -10.49 -14.50
C LEU A 81 9.18 -10.67 -12.99
N SER A 82 9.19 -9.58 -12.23
CA SER A 82 8.95 -9.70 -10.79
C SER A 82 7.56 -10.30 -10.54
N ASN A 83 7.44 -11.10 -9.48
CA ASN A 83 6.17 -11.74 -9.14
C ASN A 83 5.06 -10.70 -8.89
N VAL A 84 5.42 -9.53 -8.36
CA VAL A 84 4.51 -8.38 -8.16
C VAL A 84 3.95 -7.89 -9.50
N VAL A 85 4.81 -7.65 -10.49
CA VAL A 85 4.38 -7.21 -11.84
C VAL A 85 3.54 -8.29 -12.52
N TYR A 86 3.94 -9.56 -12.39
CA TYR A 86 3.18 -10.68 -12.94
C TYR A 86 1.76 -10.73 -12.38
N VAL A 87 1.59 -10.56 -11.06
CA VAL A 87 0.26 -10.50 -10.42
C VAL A 87 -0.50 -9.25 -10.87
N ALA A 88 0.15 -8.09 -10.96
CA ALA A 88 -0.50 -6.83 -11.37
C ALA A 88 -1.12 -6.95 -12.77
N LEU A 89 -0.41 -7.57 -13.71
CA LEU A 89 -0.92 -7.83 -15.07
C LEU A 89 -2.17 -8.72 -15.07
N ARG A 90 -2.28 -9.66 -14.12
CA ARG A 90 -3.47 -10.50 -13.97
C ARG A 90 -4.61 -9.72 -13.32
N VAL A 91 -4.33 -8.96 -12.26
CA VAL A 91 -5.32 -8.10 -11.57
C VAL A 91 -5.90 -7.06 -12.53
N ALA A 92 -5.08 -6.46 -13.39
CA ALA A 92 -5.49 -5.44 -14.36
C ALA A 92 -6.59 -5.89 -15.33
N LYS A 93 -6.75 -7.21 -15.54
CA LYS A 93 -7.83 -7.76 -16.36
C LYS A 93 -9.20 -7.63 -15.70
N ASP A 94 -9.22 -7.72 -14.37
CA ASP A 94 -10.43 -7.75 -13.56
C ASP A 94 -10.75 -6.38 -12.95
N VAL A 95 -9.73 -5.56 -12.69
CA VAL A 95 -9.83 -4.31 -11.94
C VAL A 95 -9.19 -3.16 -12.72
N ARG A 96 -9.96 -2.09 -12.95
CA ARG A 96 -9.51 -0.90 -13.69
C ARG A 96 -9.00 0.19 -12.73
N LEU A 97 -7.80 -0.04 -12.21
CA LEU A 97 -7.08 0.88 -11.34
C LEU A 97 -5.82 1.45 -12.02
N LYS A 98 -5.22 2.48 -11.43
CA LYS A 98 -3.94 3.01 -11.90
C LYS A 98 -2.82 2.01 -11.62
N THR A 99 -1.71 2.15 -12.35
CA THR A 99 -0.58 1.22 -12.28
C THR A 99 -0.05 1.01 -10.87
N LEU A 100 0.11 2.08 -10.07
CA LEU A 100 0.63 1.96 -8.70
C LEU A 100 -0.37 1.24 -7.80
N ASP A 101 -1.66 1.59 -7.85
CA ASP A 101 -2.72 0.90 -7.10
C ASP A 101 -2.79 -0.60 -7.45
N LEU A 102 -2.60 -0.97 -8.72
CA LEU A 102 -2.51 -2.38 -9.14
C LEU A 102 -1.31 -3.10 -8.51
N LEU A 103 -0.17 -2.41 -8.36
CA LEU A 103 0.98 -2.96 -7.64
C LEU A 103 0.71 -3.09 -6.14
N HIS A 104 0.02 -2.13 -5.51
CA HIS A 104 -0.44 -2.25 -4.13
C HIS A 104 -1.35 -3.47 -3.93
N ILE A 105 -2.34 -3.68 -4.80
CA ILE A 105 -3.19 -4.89 -4.76
C ILE A 105 -2.34 -6.15 -4.96
N SER A 106 -1.35 -6.12 -5.84
CA SER A 106 -0.47 -7.28 -6.05
C SER A 106 0.29 -7.65 -4.80
N TYR A 107 0.80 -6.68 -4.04
CA TYR A 107 1.39 -6.90 -2.73
C TYR A 107 0.39 -7.45 -1.72
N VAL A 108 -0.81 -6.91 -1.65
CA VAL A 108 -1.90 -7.39 -0.79
C VAL A 108 -2.16 -8.88 -1.02
N ILE A 109 -2.28 -9.30 -2.29
CA ILE A 109 -2.50 -10.70 -2.65
C ILE A 109 -1.28 -11.57 -2.32
N LEU A 110 -0.07 -11.11 -2.62
CA LEU A 110 1.15 -11.89 -2.43
C LEU A 110 1.54 -12.04 -0.95
N PHE A 111 1.29 -11.02 -0.13
CA PHE A 111 1.51 -11.07 1.31
C PHE A 111 0.39 -11.80 2.07
N GLN A 112 -0.70 -12.17 1.39
CA GLN A 112 -1.85 -12.85 1.99
C GLN A 112 -2.37 -12.09 3.21
N VAL A 113 -2.58 -10.77 3.06
CA VAL A 113 -3.12 -9.93 4.14
C VAL A 113 -4.63 -10.14 4.29
N ASP A 114 -5.15 -9.87 5.48
CA ASP A 114 -6.58 -10.00 5.76
C ASP A 114 -7.35 -8.70 5.41
N GLU A 115 -6.66 -7.56 5.47
CA GLU A 115 -7.26 -6.24 5.27
C GLU A 115 -6.32 -5.31 4.49
N LEU A 116 -6.87 -4.58 3.52
CA LEU A 116 -6.25 -3.44 2.84
C LEU A 116 -6.89 -2.16 3.37
N VAL A 117 -6.08 -1.28 3.96
CA VAL A 117 -6.51 0.04 4.45
C VAL A 117 -5.99 1.13 3.53
N THR A 118 -6.88 1.97 3.00
CA THR A 118 -6.54 3.08 2.09
C THR A 118 -7.38 4.31 2.41
N ALA A 119 -6.89 5.50 2.03
CA ALA A 119 -7.67 6.74 2.03
C ALA A 119 -8.12 7.14 0.61
N ASP A 120 -7.83 6.33 -0.41
CA ASP A 120 -8.27 6.55 -1.78
C ASP A 120 -9.51 5.70 -2.11
N ARG A 121 -10.61 6.38 -2.43
CA ARG A 121 -11.88 5.75 -2.82
C ARG A 121 -11.78 5.00 -4.14
N GLU A 122 -10.77 5.26 -4.98
CA GLU A 122 -10.58 4.53 -6.23
C GLU A 122 -10.46 3.02 -6.00
N PHE A 123 -9.91 2.59 -4.87
CA PHE A 123 -9.82 1.17 -4.49
C PHE A 123 -11.18 0.48 -4.31
N GLU A 124 -12.28 1.22 -4.16
CA GLU A 124 -13.63 0.63 -4.15
C GLU A 124 -13.91 -0.14 -5.45
N LYS A 125 -13.29 0.25 -6.57
CA LYS A 125 -13.35 -0.49 -7.85
C LYS A 125 -12.78 -1.91 -7.75
N ALA A 126 -11.97 -2.19 -6.73
CA ALA A 126 -11.38 -3.49 -6.46
C ALA A 126 -12.10 -4.30 -5.38
N SER A 127 -13.16 -3.75 -4.74
CA SER A 127 -13.79 -4.37 -3.56
C SER A 127 -14.24 -5.81 -3.81
N ASP A 128 -14.96 -6.06 -4.90
CA ASP A 128 -15.43 -7.40 -5.28
C ASP A 128 -14.28 -8.37 -5.60
N PHE A 129 -13.20 -7.84 -6.19
CA PHE A 129 -12.00 -8.64 -6.46
C PHE A 129 -11.32 -9.05 -5.16
N LEU A 130 -11.10 -8.10 -4.24
CA LEU A 130 -10.45 -8.32 -2.94
C LEU A 130 -11.27 -9.26 -2.06
N SER A 131 -12.59 -9.09 -2.02
CA SER A 131 -13.50 -9.96 -1.27
C SER A 131 -13.43 -11.42 -1.75
N ARG A 132 -13.41 -11.66 -3.07
CA ARG A 132 -13.20 -13.01 -3.65
C ARG A 132 -11.83 -13.61 -3.33
N LYS A 133 -10.88 -12.81 -2.89
CA LYS A 133 -9.55 -13.23 -2.42
C LYS A 133 -9.45 -13.33 -0.89
N GLY A 134 -10.55 -13.10 -0.17
CA GLY A 134 -10.59 -13.12 1.29
C GLY A 134 -9.99 -11.89 1.94
N VAL A 135 -9.85 -10.78 1.20
CA VAL A 135 -9.28 -9.52 1.72
C VAL A 135 -10.39 -8.51 1.94
N THR A 136 -10.46 -7.96 3.15
CA THR A 136 -11.36 -6.86 3.50
C THR A 136 -10.78 -5.54 2.99
N LEU A 137 -11.56 -4.75 2.25
CA LEU A 137 -11.20 -3.38 1.90
C LEU A 137 -11.75 -2.41 2.93
N LYS A 138 -10.88 -1.57 3.50
CA LYS A 138 -11.25 -0.50 4.43
C LYS A 138 -10.81 0.85 3.89
N VAL A 139 -11.78 1.68 3.52
CA VAL A 139 -11.54 3.04 3.03
C VAL A 139 -11.77 4.05 4.17
N ILE A 140 -10.76 4.85 4.47
CA ILE A 140 -10.85 5.92 5.47
C ILE A 140 -11.47 7.15 4.82
N ILE A 141 -12.65 7.53 5.32
CA ILE A 141 -13.48 8.64 4.83
C ILE A 141 -13.63 9.72 5.91
#